data_AF-A0A822J180-F1
#
_entry.id   AF-A0A822J180-F1
#
_cell.length_a   1.000
_cell.length_b   1.000
_cell.length_c   1.000
_cell.angle_alpha   90.00
_cell.angle_beta   90.00
_cell.angle_gamma   90.00
#
_symmetry.space_group_name_H-M   'P 1'
#
loop_
_entity.id
_entity.type
_entity.pdbx_description
1 polymer ?
#
loop_
_entity_poly.entity_id
_entity_poly.type
_entity_poly.pdbx_seq_one_letter_code
_entity_poly.pdbx_strand_id
1 'polypeptide(L)'
;MQRITLRLPEQQLKMIDMLVEFGEFPSASEAIRTAIRDLIDQRSEKLVGRMQLFDRAKEQSKNAESFLRLKEEQEKEYKTII
;
A
#
# COMPACT_ATOMS: atom_id res chain seq x y z
N MET A 1 -10.46 -21.23 -9.74
CA MET A 1 -9.32 -20.38 -10.19
C MET A 1 -9.46 -20.13 -11.69
N GLN A 2 -9.12 -18.92 -12.16
CA GLN A 2 -9.07 -18.61 -13.58
C GLN A 2 -7.72 -19.03 -14.16
N ARG A 3 -7.69 -19.62 -15.37
CA ARG A 3 -6.45 -19.99 -16.07
C ARG A 3 -5.95 -18.82 -16.90
N ILE A 4 -4.66 -18.54 -16.79
CA ILE A 4 -3.95 -17.50 -17.55
C ILE A 4 -2.76 -18.12 -18.29
N THR A 5 -2.41 -17.56 -19.45
CA THR A 5 -1.21 -17.93 -20.22
C THR A 5 -0.27 -16.73 -20.27
N LEU A 6 1.01 -16.95 -19.97
CA LEU A 6 2.02 -15.92 -19.74
C LEU A 6 3.31 -16.35 -20.45
N ARG A 7 4.09 -15.40 -20.99
CA ARG A 7 5.40 -15.69 -21.58
C ARG A 7 6.53 -15.27 -20.64
N LEU A 8 7.34 -16.25 -20.24
CA LEU A 8 8.49 -16.05 -19.36
C LEU A 8 9.79 -16.33 -20.13
N PRO A 9 10.90 -15.67 -19.76
CA PRO A 9 12.23 -16.08 -20.20
C PRO A 9 12.51 -17.54 -19.82
N GLU A 10 13.21 -18.28 -20.69
CA GLU A 10 13.51 -19.71 -20.49
C GLU A 10 14.27 -19.96 -19.18
N GLN A 11 15.18 -19.04 -18.81
CA GLN A 11 15.93 -19.13 -17.55
C GLN A 11 15.00 -19.13 -16.33
N GLN A 12 13.94 -18.33 -16.34
CA GLN A 12 12.99 -18.27 -15.22
C GLN A 12 12.14 -19.53 -15.15
N LEU A 13 11.77 -20.12 -16.29
CA LEU A 13 11.04 -21.38 -16.33
C LEU A 13 11.88 -22.51 -15.69
N LYS A 14 13.16 -22.63 -16.08
CA LYS A 14 14.09 -23.60 -15.47
C LYS A 14 14.25 -23.43 -13.97
N MET A 15 14.28 -22.18 -13.48
CA MET A 15 14.35 -21.91 -12.05
C MET A 15 13.09 -22.36 -11.31
N ILE A 16 11.91 -22.13 -11.90
CA ILE A 16 10.65 -22.61 -11.33
C ILE A 16 10.60 -24.13 -11.30
N ASP A 17 11.04 -24.79 -12.37
CA ASP A 17 11.10 -26.24 -12.44
C ASP A 17 12.03 -26.82 -11.36
N MET A 18 13.22 -26.24 -11.16
CA MET A 18 14.14 -26.62 -10.09
C MET A 18 13.50 -26.51 -8.70
N LEU A 19 12.74 -25.44 -8.42
CA LEU A 19 12.04 -25.30 -7.14
C LEU A 19 11.03 -26.43 -6.88
N VAL A 20 10.40 -26.94 -7.94
CA VAL A 20 9.50 -28.09 -7.83
C VAL A 20 10.28 -29.39 -7.67
N GLU A 21 11.35 -29.57 -8.45
CA GLU A 21 12.22 -30.76 -8.38
C GLU A 21 12.87 -30.93 -7.00
N PHE A 22 13.29 -29.83 -6.37
CA PHE A 22 13.83 -29.86 -5.00
C PHE A 22 12.75 -30.06 -3.92
N GLY A 23 11.47 -30.05 -4.30
CA GLY A 23 10.35 -30.27 -3.38
C GLY A 23 9.94 -29.05 -2.56
N GLU A 24 10.49 -27.86 -2.85
CA GLU A 24 10.06 -26.61 -2.19
C GLU A 24 8.60 -26.29 -2.49
N PHE A 25 8.15 -26.58 -3.71
CA PHE A 25 6.76 -26.41 -4.11
C PHE A 25 6.19 -27.67 -4.76
N PRO A 26 4.90 -27.98 -4.53
CA PRO A 26 4.25 -29.15 -5.12
C PRO A 26 4.01 -29.02 -6.63
N SER A 27 4.02 -27.80 -7.17
CA SER A 27 3.88 -27.54 -8.61
C SER A 27 4.36 -26.14 -8.98
N ALA A 28 4.69 -25.94 -10.26
CA ALA A 28 5.05 -24.62 -10.79
C ALA A 28 3.92 -23.59 -10.58
N SER A 29 2.66 -24.03 -10.70
CA SER A 29 1.50 -23.17 -10.46
C SER A 29 1.43 -22.69 -9.00
N GLU A 30 1.84 -23.52 -8.04
CA GLU A 30 1.83 -23.13 -6.63
C GLU A 30 2.99 -22.20 -6.28
N ALA A 31 4.18 -22.45 -6.83
CA ALA A 31 5.32 -21.54 -6.71
C ALA A 31 4.97 -20.13 -7.23
N ILE A 32 4.36 -20.05 -8.42
CA ILE A 32 3.96 -18.77 -9.03
C ILE A 32 2.86 -18.08 -8.20
N ARG A 33 1.86 -18.83 -7.72
CA ARG A 33 0.79 -18.26 -6.88
C ARG A 33 1.34 -17.69 -5.58
N THR A 34 2.28 -18.39 -4.95
CA THR A 34 2.93 -17.94 -3.71
C THR A 34 3.69 -16.63 -3.96
N ALA A 35 4.54 -16.60 -5.00
CA ALA A 35 5.28 -15.40 -5.36
C ALA A 35 4.37 -14.19 -5.67
N ILE A 36 3.24 -14.40 -6.34
CA ILE A 36 2.27 -13.33 -6.61
C ILE A 36 1.62 -12.84 -5.31
N ARG A 37 1.24 -13.75 -4.40
CA ARG A 37 0.65 -13.39 -3.11
C ARG A 37 1.62 -12.54 -2.29
N ASP A 38 2.85 -13.01 -2.13
CA ASP A 38 3.88 -12.32 -1.36
C ASP A 38 4.16 -10.92 -1.96
N LEU A 39 4.18 -10.82 -3.29
CA LEU A 39 4.34 -9.54 -3.99
C LEU A 39 3.17 -8.59 -3.72
N ILE A 40 1.93 -9.09 -3.73
CA ILE A 40 0.73 -8.29 -3.45
C ILE A 40 0.76 -7.83 -2.00
N ASP A 41 1.05 -8.72 -1.05
CA ASP A 41 1.06 -8.40 0.38
C ASP A 41 2.16 -7.39 0.70
N GLN A 42 3.38 -7.59 0.19
CA GLN A 42 4.49 -6.64 0.36
C GLN A 42 4.18 -5.25 -0.22
N ARG A 43 3.37 -5.18 -1.30
CA ARG A 43 2.96 -3.90 -1.91
C ARG A 43 1.73 -3.30 -1.23
N SER A 44 0.81 -4.12 -0.76
CA SER A 44 -0.42 -3.67 -0.11
C SER A 44 -0.08 -3.03 1.24
N GLU A 45 0.84 -3.60 2.02
CA GLU A 45 1.35 -2.97 3.25
C GLU A 45 1.95 -1.59 2.98
N LYS A 46 2.72 -1.44 1.89
CA LYS A 46 3.27 -0.14 1.49
C LYS A 46 2.19 0.83 1.03
N LEU A 47 1.13 0.36 0.37
CA LEU A 47 0.03 1.19 -0.10
C LEU A 47 -0.89 1.62 1.04
N VAL A 48 -1.25 0.70 1.95
CA VAL A 48 -2.04 0.99 3.15
C VAL A 48 -1.27 1.95 4.06
N GLY A 49 0.03 1.70 4.29
CA GLY A 49 0.88 2.61 5.06
C GLY A 49 0.96 4.01 4.45
N ARG A 50 1.07 4.12 3.12
CA ARG A 50 1.00 5.43 2.43
C ARG A 50 -0.36 6.08 2.58
N MET A 51 -1.46 5.34 2.39
CA MET A 51 -2.81 5.89 2.51
C MET A 51 -3.06 6.44 3.91
N GLN A 52 -2.70 5.69 4.96
CA GLN A 52 -2.82 6.14 6.35
C GLN A 52 -2.00 7.39 6.64
N LEU A 53 -0.79 7.52 6.08
CA LEU A 53 0.01 8.74 6.19
C LEU A 53 -0.67 9.93 5.50
N PHE A 54 -1.24 9.71 4.30
CA PHE A 54 -1.98 10.75 3.59
C PHE A 54 -3.25 11.18 4.33
N ASP A 55 -3.99 10.25 4.93
CA ASP A 55 -5.20 10.54 5.70
C ASP A 55 -4.87 11.36 6.95
N ARG A 56 -3.84 10.96 7.74
CA ARG A 56 -3.39 11.74 8.90
C ARG A 56 -2.88 13.13 8.51
N ALA A 57 -2.16 13.25 7.40
CA ALA A 57 -1.67 14.55 6.92
C ALA A 57 -2.84 15.48 6.53
N LYS A 58 -3.90 14.94 5.89
CA LYS A 58 -5.12 15.70 5.58
C LYS A 58 -5.86 16.13 6.85
N GLU A 59 -5.99 15.24 7.84
CA GLU A 59 -6.63 15.56 9.11
C GLU A 59 -5.87 16.66 9.87
N GLN A 60 -4.55 16.58 9.96
CA GLN A 60 -3.73 17.61 10.59
C GLN A 60 -3.85 18.96 9.89
N SER A 61 -3.89 18.98 8.55
CA SER A 61 -4.10 20.22 7.78
C SER A 61 -5.46 20.84 8.07
N LYS A 62 -6.55 20.04 8.09
CA LYS A 62 -7.90 20.54 8.40
C LYS A 62 -8.01 21.05 9.84
N ASN A 63 -7.37 20.36 10.78
CA ASN A 63 -7.35 20.76 12.19
C ASN A 63 -6.55 22.06 12.40
N ALA A 64 -5.44 22.24 11.69
CA ALA A 64 -4.67 23.48 11.73
C ALA A 64 -5.45 24.66 11.13
N GLU A 65 -6.12 24.48 10.00
CA GLU A 65 -6.96 25.52 9.39
C GLU A 65 -8.14 25.92 10.27
N SER A 66 -8.83 24.95 10.88
CA SER A 66 -9.93 25.24 11.79
C SER A 66 -9.46 25.97 13.04
N PHE A 67 -8.33 25.57 13.62
CA PHE A 67 -7.72 26.27 14.75
C PHE A 67 -7.33 27.71 14.43
N LEU A 68 -6.76 27.97 13.24
CA LEU A 68 -6.42 29.31 12.78
C LEU A 68 -7.65 30.20 12.64
N ARG A 69 -8.76 29.70 12.06
CA ARG A 69 -10.02 30.44 11.95
C ARG A 69 -10.61 30.82 13.30
N LEU A 70 -10.65 29.87 14.23
CA LEU A 70 -11.10 30.11 15.61
C LEU A 70 -10.27 31.21 16.29
N LYS A 71 -8.94 31.20 16.07
CA LYS A 71 -8.05 32.23 16.62
C LYS A 71 -8.32 33.61 16.02
N GLU A 72 -8.54 33.69 14.70
CA GLU A 72 -8.88 34.94 14.01
C GLU A 72 -10.25 35.50 14.45
N GLU A 73 -11.22 34.62 14.71
CA GLU A 73 -12.54 35.01 15.23
C GLU A 73 -12.45 35.56 16.65
N GLN A 74 -11.73 34.85 17.54
CA GLN A 74 -11.47 35.29 18.92
C GLN A 74 -10.75 36.65 18.96
N GLU A 75 -9.78 36.87 18.05
CA GLU A 75 -9.02 38.12 17.98
C GLU A 75 -9.87 39.29 17.47
N LYS A 76 -10.80 39.04 16.53
CA LYS A 76 -11.78 40.04 16.07
C LYS A 76 -12.79 40.40 17.16
N GLU A 77 -13.25 39.40 17.91
CA GLU A 77 -14.20 39.60 19.01
C GLU A 77 -13.58 40.43 20.14
N TYR A 78 -12.34 40.12 20.55
CA TYR A 78 -11.59 40.93 21.52
C TYR A 78 -11.37 42.37 21.07
N LYS A 79 -11.13 42.59 19.78
CA LYS A 79 -10.89 43.92 19.21
C LYS A 79 -12.17 44.75 19.01
N THR A 80 -13.35 44.12 19.10
CA THR A 80 -14.66 44.78 18.99
C THR A 80 -15.16 45.27 20.35
N ILE A 81 -14.62 44.71 21.45
CA ILE A 81 -15.02 45.02 22.83
C ILE A 81 -14.21 46.20 23.42
N ILE A 82 -13.17 46.68 22.73
CA ILE A 82 -12.34 47.86 23.10
C ILE A 82 -12.67 49.01 22.16
#